data_AF-A0A7J5EPS7-F1
#
_entry.id   AF-A0A7J5EPS7-F1
#
_cell.length_a   1.000
_cell.length_b   1.000
_cell.length_c   1.000
_cell.angle_alpha   90.00
_cell.angle_beta   90.00
_cell.angle_gamma   90.00
#
_symmetry.space_group_name_H-M   'P 1'
#
loop_
_entity.id
_entity.type
_entity.pdbx_description
1 polymer ?
#
loop_
_entity_poly.entity_id
_entity_poly.type
_entity_poly.pdbx_seq_one_letter_code
_entity_poly.pdbx_strand_id
1 'polypeptide(L)'
;ALLEAQAWNDLDRADEALERAIEAVRIQPDLIDAVHEKGVAFFNLGRFTDARTQFEKVLTALPDDAYAHHLLGLTLEQLGERQGAEDHFVRARTLSPEEFPAPVVISEAEMRAEIERVLGTLPPERAARVREALILVADLPDASDLRAVQPPFPPTILGLFRGLPLGAVAAPGEDVPPRAILLYRLNLARAVRSRSELSQQIERTLLHEIGHLEGLDEDDLRRHDLE
;
A
#
# COMPACT_ATOMS: atom_id res chain seq x y z
N ALA A 1 -16.80 -2.16 20.02
CA ALA A 1 -16.89 -3.04 18.83
C ALA A 1 -16.74 -2.25 17.53
N LEU A 2 -17.78 -1.61 16.95
CA LEU A 2 -17.63 -0.89 15.66
C LEU A 2 -16.55 0.20 15.71
N LEU A 3 -16.66 1.15 16.64
CA LEU A 3 -15.69 2.25 16.75
C LEU A 3 -14.25 1.76 17.03
N GLU A 4 -14.12 0.64 17.74
CA GLU A 4 -12.80 0.04 17.98
C GLU A 4 -12.28 -0.62 16.70
N ALA A 5 -13.13 -1.26 15.90
CA ALA A 5 -12.73 -1.83 14.62
C ALA A 5 -12.19 -0.75 13.68
N GLN A 6 -12.92 0.36 13.56
CA GLN A 6 -12.49 1.53 12.79
C GLN A 6 -11.16 2.08 13.31
N ALA A 7 -11.06 2.34 14.62
CA ALA A 7 -9.82 2.87 15.20
C ALA A 7 -8.62 1.94 15.01
N TRP A 8 -8.81 0.62 15.03
CA TRP A 8 -7.72 -0.32 14.76
C TRP A 8 -7.35 -0.39 13.28
N ASN A 9 -8.32 -0.27 12.36
CA ASN A 9 -8.04 -0.15 10.93
C ASN A 9 -7.23 1.13 10.63
N ASP A 10 -7.61 2.26 11.23
CA ASP A 10 -6.89 3.54 11.09
C ASP A 10 -5.46 3.51 11.64
N LEU A 11 -5.15 2.54 12.51
CA LEU A 11 -3.83 2.31 13.09
C LEU A 11 -3.05 1.16 12.42
N ASP A 12 -3.53 0.66 11.27
CA ASP A 12 -2.98 -0.51 10.55
C ASP A 12 -2.88 -1.78 11.41
N ARG A 13 -3.71 -1.89 12.45
CA ARG A 13 -3.82 -3.03 13.37
C ARG A 13 -4.94 -3.96 12.92
N ALA A 14 -4.73 -4.56 11.75
CA ALA A 14 -5.79 -5.24 11.01
C ALA A 14 -6.32 -6.51 11.70
N ASP A 15 -5.50 -7.23 12.46
CA ASP A 15 -5.95 -8.38 13.25
C ASP A 15 -6.92 -7.95 14.36
N GLU A 16 -6.56 -6.92 15.14
CA GLU A 16 -7.43 -6.36 16.17
C GLU A 16 -8.70 -5.75 15.58
N ALA A 17 -8.58 -5.06 14.45
CA ALA A 17 -9.71 -4.51 13.72
C ALA A 17 -10.69 -5.60 13.30
N LEU A 18 -10.18 -6.71 12.75
CA LEU A 18 -10.98 -7.85 12.32
C LEU A 18 -11.74 -8.47 13.50
N GLU A 19 -11.08 -8.68 14.64
CA GLU A 19 -11.74 -9.20 15.85
C GLU A 19 -12.89 -8.29 16.30
N ARG A 20 -12.67 -6.98 16.34
CA ARG A 20 -13.69 -6.01 16.76
C ARG A 20 -14.82 -5.88 15.74
N ALA A 21 -14.53 -5.97 14.45
CA ALA A 21 -15.53 -5.94 13.38
C ALA A 21 -16.41 -7.19 13.40
N ILE A 22 -15.84 -8.39 13.61
CA ILE A 22 -16.60 -9.63 13.79
C ILE A 22 -17.56 -9.52 14.96
N GLU A 23 -17.09 -8.98 16.09
CA GLU A 23 -17.93 -8.77 17.27
C GLU A 23 -19.06 -7.76 16.99
N ALA A 24 -18.77 -6.67 16.28
CA ALA A 24 -19.77 -5.67 15.90
C ALA A 24 -20.88 -6.28 15.03
N VAL A 25 -20.50 -7.07 14.01
CA VAL A 25 -21.47 -7.80 13.16
C VAL A 25 -22.25 -8.84 13.98
N ARG A 26 -21.63 -9.50 14.98
CA ARG A 26 -22.34 -10.45 15.84
C ARG A 26 -23.39 -9.78 16.72
N ILE A 27 -23.10 -8.58 17.25
CA ILE A 27 -24.02 -7.80 18.08
C ILE A 27 -25.17 -7.24 17.22
N GLN A 28 -24.85 -6.70 16.05
CA GLN A 28 -25.82 -6.12 15.12
C GLN A 28 -25.53 -6.58 13.68
N PRO A 29 -26.13 -7.68 13.23
CA PRO A 29 -25.85 -8.28 11.92
C PRO A 29 -26.13 -7.38 10.72
N ASP A 30 -27.08 -6.45 10.86
CA ASP A 30 -27.51 -5.54 9.80
C ASP A 30 -26.74 -4.20 9.81
N LEU A 31 -25.72 -4.07 10.67
CA LEU A 31 -24.89 -2.86 10.74
C LEU A 31 -23.86 -2.85 9.60
N ILE A 32 -24.21 -2.20 8.49
CA ILE A 32 -23.38 -2.16 7.27
C ILE A 32 -21.99 -1.57 7.54
N ASP A 33 -21.86 -0.58 8.40
CA ASP A 33 -20.55 -0.01 8.79
C ASP A 33 -19.63 -1.08 9.41
N ALA A 34 -20.18 -2.03 10.18
CA ALA A 34 -19.39 -3.12 10.74
C ALA A 34 -18.96 -4.14 9.68
N VAL A 35 -19.80 -4.36 8.65
CA VAL A 35 -19.44 -5.17 7.48
C VAL A 35 -18.34 -4.48 6.67
N HIS A 36 -18.44 -3.16 6.52
CA HIS A 36 -17.43 -2.32 5.87
C HIS A 36 -16.07 -2.43 6.59
N GLU A 37 -16.02 -2.16 7.90
CA GLU A 37 -14.78 -2.26 8.67
C GLU A 37 -14.17 -3.67 8.66
N LYS A 38 -15.01 -4.70 8.61
CA LYS A 38 -14.56 -6.09 8.42
C LYS A 38 -13.90 -6.30 7.06
N GLY A 39 -14.43 -5.68 6.02
CA GLY A 39 -13.84 -5.69 4.66
C GLY A 39 -12.48 -5.01 4.63
N VAL A 40 -12.36 -3.83 5.26
CA VAL A 40 -11.08 -3.10 5.40
C VAL A 40 -10.04 -3.96 6.12
N ALA A 41 -10.42 -4.57 7.24
CA ALA A 41 -9.50 -5.43 7.99
C ALA A 41 -9.03 -6.64 7.16
N PHE A 42 -9.93 -7.30 6.42
CA PHE A 42 -9.52 -8.37 5.50
C PHE A 42 -8.60 -7.89 4.38
N PHE A 43 -8.88 -6.71 3.82
CA PHE A 43 -8.04 -6.12 2.79
C PHE A 43 -6.62 -5.86 3.32
N ASN A 44 -6.49 -5.23 4.50
CA ASN A 44 -5.21 -4.95 5.14
C ASN A 44 -4.43 -6.23 5.51
N LEU A 45 -5.13 -7.33 5.79
CA LEU A 45 -4.52 -8.66 6.01
C LEU A 45 -4.15 -9.41 4.72
N GLY A 46 -4.36 -8.81 3.54
CA GLY A 46 -4.15 -9.46 2.24
C GLY A 46 -5.15 -10.58 1.93
N ARG A 47 -6.26 -10.66 2.67
CA ARG A 47 -7.33 -11.65 2.49
C ARG A 47 -8.37 -11.16 1.48
N PHE A 48 -7.92 -10.94 0.25
CA PHE A 48 -8.69 -10.23 -0.78
C PHE A 48 -10.02 -10.90 -1.15
N THR A 49 -10.11 -12.23 -1.17
CA THR A 49 -11.39 -12.93 -1.43
C THR A 49 -12.42 -12.64 -0.34
N ASP A 50 -12.01 -12.61 0.93
CA ASP A 50 -12.91 -12.30 2.05
C ASP A 50 -13.32 -10.82 2.06
N ALA A 51 -12.38 -9.93 1.72
CA ALA A 51 -12.61 -8.50 1.57
C ALA A 51 -13.64 -8.21 0.47
N ARG A 52 -13.49 -8.83 -0.71
CA ARG A 52 -14.45 -8.73 -1.83
C ARG A 52 -15.86 -9.04 -1.36
N THR A 53 -16.04 -10.18 -0.69
CA THR A 53 -17.35 -10.60 -0.18
C THR A 53 -17.95 -9.59 0.80
N GLN A 54 -17.15 -8.87 1.60
CA GLN A 54 -17.70 -7.85 2.49
C GLN A 54 -18.06 -6.58 1.72
N PHE A 55 -17.21 -6.09 0.82
CA PHE A 55 -17.50 -4.89 0.03
C PHE A 55 -18.69 -5.08 -0.92
N GLU A 56 -18.86 -6.27 -1.51
CA GLU A 56 -20.06 -6.61 -2.29
C GLU A 56 -21.35 -6.53 -1.45
N LYS A 57 -21.29 -6.92 -0.16
CA LYS A 57 -22.42 -6.77 0.76
C LYS A 57 -22.70 -5.31 1.07
N VAL A 58 -21.66 -4.51 1.31
CA VAL A 58 -21.81 -3.06 1.51
C VAL A 58 -22.49 -2.44 0.30
N LEU A 59 -22.00 -2.73 -0.92
CA LEU A 59 -22.56 -2.20 -2.17
C LEU A 59 -23.95 -2.74 -2.51
N THR A 60 -24.33 -3.92 -1.99
CA THR A 60 -25.72 -4.40 -2.09
C THR A 60 -26.68 -3.54 -1.28
N ALA A 61 -26.24 -3.07 -0.10
CA ALA A 61 -27.04 -2.21 0.77
C ALA A 61 -26.95 -0.73 0.40
N LEU A 62 -25.77 -0.27 -0.03
CA LEU A 62 -25.42 1.10 -0.38
C LEU A 62 -24.75 1.12 -1.76
N PRO A 63 -25.52 1.05 -2.86
CA PRO A 63 -24.98 0.93 -4.23
C PRO A 63 -24.19 2.15 -4.72
N ASP A 64 -24.29 3.27 -4.01
CA ASP A 64 -23.64 4.54 -4.35
C ASP A 64 -22.55 4.92 -3.33
N ASP A 65 -22.08 3.96 -2.53
CA ASP A 65 -20.95 4.17 -1.63
C ASP A 65 -19.63 4.22 -2.43
N ALA A 66 -19.08 5.43 -2.56
CA ALA A 66 -17.87 5.68 -3.34
C ALA A 66 -16.63 4.98 -2.75
N TYR A 67 -16.54 4.89 -1.42
CA TYR A 67 -15.39 4.33 -0.72
C TYR A 67 -15.40 2.80 -0.81
N ALA A 68 -16.55 2.15 -0.65
CA ALA A 68 -16.71 0.72 -0.88
C ALA A 68 -16.41 0.33 -2.34
N HIS A 69 -16.80 1.17 -3.32
CA HIS A 69 -16.38 0.98 -4.71
C HIS A 69 -14.86 1.09 -4.88
N HIS A 70 -14.22 2.09 -4.26
CA HIS A 70 -12.77 2.23 -4.33
C HIS A 70 -12.04 1.02 -3.74
N LEU A 71 -12.43 0.58 -2.55
CA LEU A 71 -11.83 -0.57 -1.88
C LEU A 71 -12.07 -1.89 -2.60
N LEU A 72 -13.26 -2.08 -3.18
CA LEU A 72 -13.52 -3.23 -4.04
C LEU A 72 -12.64 -3.19 -5.30
N GLY A 73 -12.44 -2.00 -5.89
CA GLY A 73 -11.51 -1.81 -7.00
C GLY A 73 -10.09 -2.26 -6.66
N LEU A 74 -9.54 -1.77 -5.53
CA LEU A 74 -8.21 -2.19 -5.03
C LEU A 74 -8.14 -3.70 -4.77
N THR A 75 -9.20 -4.26 -4.19
CA THR A 75 -9.29 -5.69 -3.89
C THR A 75 -9.27 -6.54 -5.15
N LEU A 76 -10.02 -6.15 -6.19
CA LEU A 76 -10.06 -6.86 -7.47
C LEU A 76 -8.75 -6.75 -8.24
N GLU A 77 -8.05 -5.62 -8.13
CA GLU A 77 -6.73 -5.45 -8.73
C GLU A 77 -5.72 -6.44 -8.15
N GLN A 78 -5.73 -6.61 -6.83
CA GLN A 78 -4.92 -7.62 -6.12
C GLN A 78 -5.31 -9.07 -6.47
N LEU A 79 -6.57 -9.31 -6.86
CA LEU A 79 -7.04 -10.59 -7.38
C LEU A 79 -6.73 -10.79 -8.88
N GLY A 80 -6.17 -9.79 -9.56
CA GLY A 80 -5.87 -9.83 -11.00
C GLY A 80 -7.10 -9.56 -11.90
N GLU A 81 -8.23 -9.16 -11.34
CA GLU A 81 -9.49 -8.90 -12.03
C GLU A 81 -9.55 -7.47 -12.57
N ARG A 82 -8.62 -7.14 -13.47
CA ARG A 82 -8.33 -5.75 -13.91
C ARG A 82 -9.54 -4.98 -14.44
N GLN A 83 -10.41 -5.60 -15.24
CA GLN A 83 -11.55 -4.89 -15.81
C GLN A 83 -12.58 -4.53 -14.73
N GLY A 84 -12.89 -5.47 -13.83
CA GLY A 84 -13.80 -5.21 -12.72
C GLY A 84 -13.26 -4.14 -11.76
N ALA A 85 -11.93 -4.15 -11.52
CA ALA A 85 -11.27 -3.10 -10.75
C ALA A 85 -11.49 -1.71 -11.38
N GLU A 86 -11.25 -1.57 -12.69
CA GLU A 86 -11.44 -0.29 -13.40
C GLU A 86 -12.89 0.18 -13.37
N ASP A 87 -13.86 -0.72 -13.57
CA ASP A 87 -15.28 -0.38 -13.53
C ASP A 87 -15.67 0.22 -12.15
N HIS A 88 -15.18 -0.39 -11.07
CA HIS A 88 -15.41 0.11 -9.71
C HIS A 88 -14.65 1.41 -9.40
N PHE A 89 -13.42 1.58 -9.89
CA PHE A 89 -12.73 2.85 -9.76
C PHE A 89 -13.44 3.96 -10.53
N VAL A 90 -13.91 3.73 -11.76
CA VAL A 90 -14.73 4.71 -12.50
C VAL A 90 -15.95 5.09 -11.68
N ARG A 91 -16.62 4.12 -11.05
CA ARG A 91 -17.79 4.38 -10.20
C ARG A 91 -17.44 5.24 -9.00
N ALA A 92 -16.38 4.91 -8.25
CA ALA A 92 -15.91 5.70 -7.11
C ALA A 92 -15.59 7.16 -7.52
N ARG A 93 -14.84 7.35 -8.61
CA ARG A 93 -14.51 8.68 -9.16
C ARG A 93 -15.74 9.46 -9.63
N THR A 94 -16.75 8.77 -10.15
CA THR A 94 -18.01 9.41 -10.58
C THR A 94 -18.83 9.89 -9.39
N LEU A 95 -18.84 9.11 -8.30
CA LEU A 95 -19.61 9.40 -7.09
C LEU A 95 -18.93 10.47 -6.21
N SER A 96 -17.60 10.42 -6.06
CA SER A 96 -16.81 11.37 -5.27
C SER A 96 -15.50 11.74 -5.98
N PRO A 97 -15.52 12.67 -6.96
CA PRO A 97 -14.35 13.01 -7.77
C PRO A 97 -13.26 13.78 -7.00
N GLU A 98 -13.61 14.47 -5.91
CA GLU A 98 -12.64 15.22 -5.10
C GLU A 98 -11.81 14.30 -4.19
N GLU A 99 -12.45 13.24 -3.69
CA GLU A 99 -11.85 12.22 -2.82
C GLU A 99 -11.12 11.15 -3.62
N PHE A 100 -11.71 10.71 -4.73
CA PHE A 100 -11.10 9.77 -5.68
C PHE A 100 -10.81 10.50 -7.00
N PRO A 101 -9.66 11.20 -7.11
CA PRO A 101 -9.25 11.76 -8.39
C PRO A 101 -8.79 10.66 -9.36
N ALA A 102 -8.70 10.99 -10.65
CA ALA A 102 -8.05 10.11 -11.61
C ALA A 102 -6.56 9.96 -11.26
N PRO A 103 -6.02 8.73 -11.26
CA PRO A 103 -4.61 8.50 -10.96
C PRO A 103 -3.70 9.04 -12.06
N VAL A 104 -2.43 9.28 -11.71
CA VAL A 104 -1.40 9.62 -12.70
C VAL A 104 -1.17 8.42 -13.63
N VAL A 105 -1.42 8.59 -14.92
CA VAL A 105 -1.10 7.56 -15.91
C VAL A 105 0.40 7.60 -16.20
N ILE A 106 1.11 6.52 -15.89
CA ILE A 106 2.54 6.35 -16.14
C ILE A 106 2.86 4.90 -16.51
N SER A 107 3.56 4.68 -17.62
CA SER A 107 4.03 3.34 -17.99
C SER A 107 5.22 2.90 -17.13
N GLU A 108 5.54 1.61 -17.10
CA GLU A 108 6.74 1.14 -16.39
C GLU A 108 8.03 1.78 -16.92
N ALA A 109 8.15 1.95 -18.24
CA ALA A 109 9.31 2.59 -18.86
C ALA A 109 9.44 4.06 -18.45
N GLU A 110 8.32 4.79 -18.41
CA GLU A 110 8.29 6.17 -17.93
C GLU A 110 8.60 6.25 -16.43
N MET A 111 8.10 5.31 -15.62
CA MET A 111 8.40 5.22 -14.19
C MET A 111 9.90 5.05 -13.96
N ARG A 112 10.55 4.17 -14.72
CA ARG A 112 12.02 3.97 -14.65
C ARG A 112 12.78 5.22 -15.05
N ALA A 113 12.35 5.92 -16.10
CA ALA A 113 12.96 7.17 -16.51
C ALA A 113 12.78 8.28 -15.43
N GLU A 114 11.63 8.32 -14.79
CA GLU A 114 11.32 9.26 -13.71
C GLU A 114 12.19 9.00 -12.47
N ILE A 115 12.36 7.74 -12.09
CA ILE A 115 13.27 7.34 -11.01
C ILE A 115 14.70 7.81 -11.30
N GLU A 116 15.23 7.56 -12.49
CA GLU A 116 16.58 8.03 -12.85
C GLU A 116 16.69 9.56 -12.84
N ARG A 117 15.63 10.26 -13.24
CA ARG A 117 15.57 11.72 -13.15
C ARG A 117 15.64 12.20 -11.69
N VAL A 118 14.88 11.57 -10.80
CA VAL A 118 14.90 11.86 -9.35
C VAL A 118 16.27 11.56 -8.74
N LEU A 119 16.88 10.42 -9.07
CA LEU A 119 18.24 10.12 -8.62
C LEU A 119 19.27 11.15 -9.09
N GLY A 120 19.06 11.72 -10.28
CA GLY A 120 19.90 12.80 -10.81
C GLY A 120 19.74 14.14 -10.08
N THR A 121 18.66 14.34 -9.32
CA THR A 121 18.44 15.56 -8.51
C THR A 121 18.88 15.41 -7.06
N LEU A 122 19.08 14.19 -6.58
CA LEU A 122 19.56 13.93 -5.22
C LEU A 122 21.02 14.36 -5.02
N PRO A 123 21.43 14.70 -3.78
CA PRO A 123 22.84 14.85 -3.44
C PRO A 123 23.65 13.60 -3.83
N PRO A 124 24.88 13.75 -4.39
CA PRO A 124 25.64 12.62 -4.93
C PRO A 124 25.84 11.46 -3.94
N GLU A 125 26.04 11.77 -2.66
CA GLU A 125 26.20 10.78 -1.60
C GLU A 125 24.93 9.95 -1.40
N ARG A 126 23.75 10.60 -1.34
CA ARG A 126 22.45 9.93 -1.23
C ARG A 126 22.14 9.11 -2.47
N ALA A 127 22.38 9.66 -3.65
CA ALA A 127 22.18 8.93 -4.91
C ALA A 127 23.06 7.67 -4.99
N ALA A 128 24.31 7.76 -4.54
CA ALA A 128 25.21 6.61 -4.45
C ALA A 128 24.65 5.54 -3.50
N ARG A 129 24.10 5.93 -2.34
CA ARG A 129 23.45 5.01 -1.40
C ARG A 129 22.26 4.27 -2.02
N VAL A 130 21.33 4.97 -2.69
CA VAL A 130 20.20 4.30 -3.37
C VAL A 130 20.74 3.24 -4.34
N ARG A 131 21.81 3.58 -5.08
CA ARG A 131 22.40 2.71 -6.10
C ARG A 131 23.17 1.50 -5.54
N GLU A 132 23.35 1.39 -4.22
CA GLU A 132 23.82 0.16 -3.58
C GLU A 132 22.75 -0.95 -3.57
N ALA A 133 21.48 -0.58 -3.74
CA ALA A 133 20.37 -1.50 -3.90
C ALA A 133 19.89 -1.59 -5.37
N LEU A 134 19.35 -2.74 -5.75
CA LEU A 134 18.64 -2.88 -7.01
C LEU A 134 17.31 -2.12 -6.94
N ILE A 135 17.06 -1.21 -7.88
CA ILE A 135 15.77 -0.52 -7.95
C ILE A 135 14.83 -1.29 -8.87
N LEU A 136 13.76 -1.80 -8.28
CA LEU A 136 12.75 -2.59 -8.97
C LEU A 136 11.43 -1.82 -9.02
N VAL A 137 10.70 -1.98 -10.12
CA VAL A 137 9.36 -1.43 -10.30
C VAL A 137 8.42 -2.59 -10.47
N ALA A 138 7.38 -2.62 -9.65
CA ALA A 138 6.25 -3.53 -9.76
C ALA A 138 4.96 -2.72 -9.76
N ASP A 139 3.87 -3.29 -10.26
CA ASP A 139 2.58 -2.58 -10.25
C ASP A 139 1.99 -2.53 -8.85
N LEU A 140 2.07 -3.65 -8.12
CA LEU A 140 1.52 -3.87 -6.78
C LEU A 140 2.45 -4.76 -5.94
N PRO A 141 2.36 -4.69 -4.61
CA PRO A 141 3.01 -5.63 -3.72
C PRO A 141 2.43 -7.04 -3.87
N ASP A 142 3.31 -8.05 -3.87
CA ASP A 142 2.89 -9.45 -3.89
C ASP A 142 2.63 -9.99 -2.47
N ALA A 143 2.08 -11.20 -2.36
CA ALA A 143 1.78 -11.77 -1.06
C ALA A 143 3.02 -12.13 -0.20
N SER A 144 4.22 -12.17 -0.79
CA SER A 144 5.47 -12.32 -0.04
C SER A 144 5.92 -10.99 0.54
N ASP A 145 5.76 -9.89 -0.21
CA ASP A 145 6.02 -8.53 0.26
C ASP A 145 5.17 -8.17 1.45
N LEU A 146 3.86 -8.36 1.32
CA LEU A 146 2.92 -7.98 2.37
C LEU A 146 3.18 -8.74 3.68
N ARG A 147 3.70 -9.96 3.61
CA ARG A 147 3.98 -10.81 4.78
C ARG A 147 5.44 -10.82 5.20
N ALA A 148 6.25 -9.88 4.70
CA ALA A 148 7.65 -9.76 5.08
C ALA A 148 7.83 -9.42 6.57
N VAL A 149 6.82 -8.81 7.19
CA VAL A 149 6.77 -8.44 8.60
C VAL A 149 5.46 -8.90 9.25
N GLN A 150 5.38 -8.82 10.59
CA GLN A 150 4.17 -9.13 11.35
C GLN A 150 3.83 -7.97 12.32
N PRO A 151 2.61 -7.38 12.26
CA PRO A 151 1.53 -7.68 11.30
C PRO A 151 1.91 -7.36 9.85
N PRO A 152 1.24 -7.95 8.84
CA PRO A 152 1.57 -7.73 7.44
C PRO A 152 1.42 -6.25 7.05
N PHE A 153 2.20 -5.81 6.06
CA PHE A 153 2.05 -4.49 5.48
C PHE A 153 0.67 -4.34 4.81
N PRO A 154 0.07 -3.15 4.83
CA PRO A 154 -1.13 -2.89 4.07
C PRO A 154 -0.85 -3.00 2.56
N PRO A 155 -1.82 -3.45 1.73
CA PRO A 155 -1.64 -3.58 0.28
C PRO A 155 -1.35 -2.26 -0.47
N THR A 156 -1.47 -1.13 0.22
CA THR A 156 -1.31 0.24 -0.29
C THR A 156 0.09 0.81 -0.11
N ILE A 157 1.06 0.06 0.45
CA ILE A 157 2.45 0.50 0.58
C ILE A 157 3.01 1.00 -0.76
N LEU A 158 3.85 2.03 -0.70
CA LEU A 158 4.37 2.74 -1.89
C LEU A 158 5.72 2.18 -2.35
N GLY A 159 6.51 1.69 -1.40
CA GLY A 159 7.76 1.01 -1.64
C GLY A 159 8.04 -0.04 -0.56
N LEU A 160 9.12 -0.77 -0.76
CA LEU A 160 9.61 -1.77 0.18
C LEU A 160 11.10 -2.03 -0.04
N PHE A 161 11.88 -2.01 1.04
CA PHE A 161 13.22 -2.56 1.07
C PHE A 161 13.19 -4.09 1.29
N ARG A 162 13.81 -4.84 0.38
CA ARG A 162 14.09 -6.28 0.53
C ARG A 162 15.59 -6.51 0.74
N GLY A 163 15.90 -7.49 1.58
CA GLY A 163 17.27 -7.92 1.85
C GLY A 163 17.79 -7.46 3.20
N LEU A 164 19.05 -7.75 3.48
CA LEU A 164 19.67 -7.36 4.75
C LEU A 164 20.16 -5.91 4.72
N PRO A 165 20.03 -5.15 5.82
CA PRO A 165 20.67 -3.84 5.96
C PRO A 165 22.18 -3.90 5.75
N LEU A 166 22.80 -2.75 5.52
CA LEU A 166 24.25 -2.62 5.40
C LEU A 166 24.93 -3.05 6.71
N GLY A 167 25.98 -3.87 6.59
CA GLY A 167 26.72 -4.40 7.74
C GLY A 167 26.05 -5.57 8.46
N ALA A 168 24.79 -5.89 8.17
CA ALA A 168 24.14 -7.08 8.70
C ALA A 168 24.67 -8.35 8.02
N VAL A 169 24.78 -9.44 8.79
CA VAL A 169 25.29 -10.74 8.34
C VAL A 169 24.17 -11.77 8.48
N ALA A 170 23.90 -12.49 7.40
CA ALA A 170 22.92 -13.57 7.36
C ALA A 170 23.27 -14.67 8.37
N ALA A 171 22.26 -15.30 8.96
CA ALA A 171 22.49 -16.50 9.75
C ALA A 171 23.02 -17.63 8.84
N PRO A 172 23.83 -18.57 9.37
CA PRO A 172 24.32 -19.69 8.57
C PRO A 172 23.18 -20.50 7.95
N GLY A 173 23.16 -20.60 6.61
CA GLY A 173 22.14 -21.33 5.86
C GLY A 173 20.86 -20.55 5.56
N GLU A 174 20.80 -19.27 5.90
CA GLU A 174 19.70 -18.37 5.53
C GLU A 174 19.85 -17.93 4.07
N ASP A 175 18.79 -18.12 3.28
CA ASP A 175 18.71 -17.62 1.91
C ASP A 175 18.23 -16.16 1.94
N VAL A 176 19.17 -15.22 1.76
CA VAL A 176 18.89 -13.79 1.85
C VAL A 176 18.72 -13.22 0.44
N PRO A 177 17.58 -12.57 0.14
CA PRO A 177 17.38 -11.94 -1.15
C PRO A 177 18.37 -10.77 -1.35
N PRO A 178 18.71 -10.44 -2.61
CA PRO A 178 19.55 -9.28 -2.88
C PRO A 178 18.89 -8.01 -2.36
N ARG A 179 19.72 -7.04 -1.95
CA ARG A 179 19.25 -5.71 -1.56
C ARG A 179 18.50 -5.06 -2.72
N ALA A 180 17.23 -4.80 -2.51
CA ALA A 180 16.38 -4.18 -3.51
C ALA A 180 15.43 -3.18 -2.86
N ILE A 181 15.21 -2.07 -3.56
CA ILE A 181 14.13 -1.12 -3.25
C ILE A 181 13.07 -1.32 -4.32
N LEU A 182 11.89 -1.80 -3.91
CA LEU A 182 10.72 -1.91 -4.77
C LEU A 182 9.93 -0.62 -4.69
N LEU A 183 9.46 -0.15 -5.84
CA LEU A 183 8.48 0.93 -5.95
C LEU A 183 7.22 0.40 -6.63
N TYR A 184 6.08 0.57 -5.98
CA TYR A 184 4.79 0.07 -6.44
C TYR A 184 4.06 1.12 -7.29
N ARG A 185 4.25 1.01 -8.61
CA ARG A 185 3.84 2.01 -9.61
C ARG A 185 2.38 2.42 -9.50
N LEU A 186 1.45 1.47 -9.34
CA LEU A 186 0.03 1.80 -9.30
C LEU A 186 -0.37 2.45 -7.97
N ASN A 187 0.23 2.04 -6.85
CA ASN A 187 0.02 2.67 -5.55
C ASN A 187 0.57 4.11 -5.54
N LEU A 188 1.80 4.32 -6.02
CA LEU A 188 2.41 5.64 -6.19
C LEU A 188 1.58 6.55 -7.11
N ALA A 189 1.12 6.02 -8.24
CA ALA A 189 0.28 6.77 -9.18
C ALA A 189 -1.08 7.19 -8.61
N ARG A 190 -1.64 6.41 -7.68
CA ARG A 190 -2.91 6.70 -6.99
C ARG A 190 -2.74 7.66 -5.81
N ALA A 191 -1.57 7.68 -5.17
CA ALA A 191 -1.28 8.53 -4.01
C ALA A 191 -1.12 10.02 -4.33
N VAL A 192 -1.00 10.38 -5.63
CA VAL A 192 -0.64 11.74 -6.08
C VAL A 192 -1.55 12.22 -7.20
N ARG A 193 -1.60 13.55 -7.38
CA ARG A 193 -2.50 14.21 -8.36
C ARG A 193 -1.78 14.69 -9.61
N SER A 194 -0.45 14.73 -9.61
CA SER A 194 0.34 15.25 -10.74
C SER A 194 1.67 14.53 -10.92
N ARG A 195 2.28 14.66 -12.12
CA ARG A 195 3.64 14.15 -12.41
C ARG A 195 4.70 14.79 -11.50
N SER A 196 4.50 16.05 -11.11
CA SER A 196 5.40 16.75 -10.17
C SER A 196 5.32 16.14 -8.77
N GLU A 197 4.10 15.91 -8.27
CA GLU A 197 3.89 15.23 -6.98
C GLU A 197 4.40 13.78 -7.03
N LEU A 198 4.21 13.07 -8.14
CA LEU A 198 4.76 11.73 -8.32
C LEU A 198 6.28 11.72 -8.16
N SER A 199 6.96 12.72 -8.72
CA SER A 199 8.42 12.84 -8.60
C SER A 199 8.86 13.02 -7.15
N GLN A 200 8.15 13.89 -6.41
CA GLN A 200 8.42 14.13 -5.00
C GLN A 200 8.12 12.88 -4.16
N GLN A 201 7.04 12.16 -4.47
CA GLN A 201 6.68 10.94 -3.76
C GLN A 201 7.69 9.82 -4.02
N ILE A 202 8.21 9.69 -5.25
CA ILE A 202 9.30 8.76 -5.57
C ILE A 202 10.54 9.11 -4.75
N GLU A 203 10.93 10.39 -4.71
CA GLU A 203 12.07 10.84 -3.91
C GLU A 203 11.92 10.47 -2.43
N ARG A 204 10.77 10.81 -1.83
CA ARG A 204 10.48 10.49 -0.42
C ARG A 204 10.51 8.99 -0.16
N THR A 205 9.87 8.21 -1.02
CA THR A 205 9.85 6.74 -0.89
C THR A 205 11.27 6.18 -0.99
N LEU A 206 12.08 6.62 -1.97
CA LEU A 206 13.47 6.16 -2.09
C LEU A 206 14.29 6.51 -0.84
N LEU A 207 14.13 7.71 -0.29
CA LEU A 207 14.85 8.16 0.90
C LEU A 207 14.42 7.39 2.16
N HIS A 208 13.13 7.10 2.32
CA HIS A 208 12.59 6.24 3.40
C HIS A 208 13.21 4.84 3.32
N GLU A 209 13.18 4.22 2.15
CA GLU A 209 13.69 2.85 1.98
C GLU A 209 15.22 2.74 2.10
N ILE A 210 15.97 3.81 1.83
CA ILE A 210 17.42 3.84 2.14
C ILE A 210 17.65 3.78 3.65
N GLY A 211 16.81 4.43 4.46
CA GLY A 211 17.02 4.36 5.91
C GLY A 211 16.87 2.92 6.42
N HIS A 212 15.92 2.15 5.89
CA HIS A 212 15.83 0.70 6.16
C HIS A 212 17.08 -0.07 5.68
N LEU A 213 17.62 0.27 4.50
CA LEU A 213 18.91 -0.25 4.03
C LEU A 213 20.05 0.09 5.02
N GLU A 214 20.03 1.26 5.66
CA GLU A 214 21.01 1.69 6.67
C GLU A 214 20.72 1.12 8.07
N GLY A 215 19.61 0.39 8.24
CA GLY A 215 19.21 -0.23 9.50
C GLY A 215 18.54 0.75 10.49
N LEU A 216 18.06 1.89 9.99
CA LEU A 216 17.26 2.85 10.76
C LEU A 216 15.85 2.29 10.96
N ASP A 217 15.29 2.51 12.15
CA ASP A 217 13.87 2.28 12.40
C ASP A 217 13.02 3.51 12.05
N GLU A 218 11.69 3.38 12.14
CA GLU A 218 10.76 4.49 11.85
C GLU A 218 10.97 5.72 12.77
N ASP A 219 11.46 5.52 13.99
CA ASP A 219 11.78 6.64 14.90
C ASP A 219 13.06 7.38 14.47
N ASP A 220 14.04 6.65 13.94
CA ASP A 220 15.25 7.22 13.38
C ASP A 220 14.99 7.93 12.06
N LEU A 221 14.17 7.35 11.17
CA LEU A 221 13.73 7.99 9.92
C LEU A 221 13.10 9.37 10.17
N ARG A 222 12.22 9.46 11.17
CA ARG A 222 11.63 10.73 11.65
C ARG A 222 12.66 11.76 12.08
N ARG A 223 13.73 11.34 12.77
CA ARG A 223 14.79 12.24 13.24
C ARG A 223 15.70 12.73 12.12
N HIS A 224 15.71 12.03 10.99
CA HIS A 224 16.59 12.31 9.85
C HIS A 224 15.89 13.03 8.68
N ASP A 225 14.64 13.50 8.87
CA ASP A 225 13.79 14.08 7.83
C ASP A 225 13.60 13.13 6.62
N LEU A 226 13.44 11.83 6.92
CA LEU A 226 13.24 10.76 5.92
C LEU A 226 11.80 10.21 5.91
N GLU A 227 10.85 10.85 6.62
CA GLU A 227 9.39 10.54 6.67
C GLU A 227 8.55 11.41 5.70
#